data_AF-A0A9J6D967-F1
#
_entry.id   AF-A0A9J6D967-F1
#
_cell.length_a   1.000
_cell.length_b   1.000
_cell.length_c   1.000
_cell.angle_alpha   90.00
_cell.angle_beta   90.00
_cell.angle_gamma   90.00
#
_symmetry.space_group_name_H-M   'P 1'
#
loop_
_entity.id
_entity.type
_entity.pdbx_description
1 polymer ?
#
loop_
_entity_poly.entity_id
_entity_poly.type
_entity_poly.pdbx_seq_one_letter_code
_entity_poly.pdbx_strand_id
1 'polypeptide(L)'
;MAEKTIQRILRKRRIISKITSQEVKQFLGCSMLMGVIGYPRIRFFWKKGLAVSSVADTMPRDRFFLLRSNLCCQLDDDISDDDRKSQRLWKVAPFVEMVRKGCLGLERSNCFCVDEQVIPFSGRCPMKQYIPNKPNPVGLKNFVLAGKDGLIYDFAIYKGKETFPDFGLGISGNSVLKLVETVPACSTLYCDRWFSSVSFMDELMKKGIFGTGTLMKNRMPKEANFTNDKDLLKKSRGTSEQRLQQDSRLACTKWVDKKPIVMLSAAFVAEPEDKGKIWCKKDKTFLYVPRPSVPKAERVGLSATVTPKFVAARSYTTLPQETGQTPVRNNRDQRWDSERQQLNSAESRNNG
;
A
#
# COMPACT_ATOMS: atom_id res chain seq x y z
N MET A 1 -6.94 -22.49 11.54
CA MET A 1 -5.49 -22.22 11.66
C MET A 1 -4.80 -23.12 12.68
N ALA A 2 -5.24 -23.19 13.94
CA ALA A 2 -4.61 -24.04 14.96
C ALA A 2 -4.53 -25.51 14.55
N GLU A 3 -5.67 -26.11 14.22
CA GLU A 3 -5.77 -27.51 13.76
C GLU A 3 -4.86 -27.82 12.56
N LYS A 4 -4.94 -27.02 11.50
CA LYS A 4 -4.08 -27.17 10.31
C LYS A 4 -2.59 -27.00 10.62
N THR A 5 -2.25 -26.14 11.60
CA THR A 5 -0.86 -25.98 12.06
C THR A 5 -0.39 -27.22 12.81
N ILE A 6 -1.24 -27.83 13.65
CA ILE A 6 -0.95 -29.12 14.32
C ILE A 6 -0.68 -30.18 13.26
N GLN A 7 -1.59 -30.36 12.31
CA GLN A 7 -1.46 -31.36 11.23
C GLN A 7 -0.17 -31.16 10.43
N ARG A 8 0.18 -29.91 10.09
CA ARG A 8 1.46 -29.60 9.41
C ARG A 8 2.69 -29.95 10.25
N ILE A 9 2.65 -29.73 11.57
CA ILE A 9 3.76 -30.11 12.46
C ILE A 9 3.87 -31.62 12.57
N LEU A 10 2.74 -32.34 12.74
CA LEU A 10 2.72 -33.80 12.82
C LEU A 10 3.36 -34.46 11.59
N ARG A 11 3.12 -33.89 10.40
CA ARG A 11 3.72 -34.38 9.15
C ARG A 11 5.24 -34.15 9.06
N LYS A 12 5.75 -33.10 9.69
CA LYS A 12 7.19 -32.74 9.64
C LYS A 12 8.00 -33.28 10.79
N ARG A 13 7.37 -33.47 11.94
CA ARG A 13 8.02 -33.82 13.21
C ARG A 13 7.19 -34.91 13.86
N ARG A 14 7.85 -35.98 14.30
CA ARG A 14 7.23 -37.06 15.09
C ARG A 14 6.86 -36.66 16.52
N ILE A 15 6.99 -35.38 16.89
CA ILE A 15 6.73 -34.87 18.24
C ILE A 15 5.46 -34.02 18.22
N ILE A 16 4.48 -34.42 19.03
CA ILE A 16 3.23 -33.69 19.23
C ILE A 16 3.47 -32.58 20.25
N SER A 17 3.55 -31.35 19.78
CA SER A 17 3.31 -30.22 20.65
C SER A 17 1.84 -29.81 20.51
N LYS A 18 1.02 -30.01 21.54
CA LYS A 18 -0.39 -29.58 21.53
C LYS A 18 -0.41 -28.07 21.26
N ILE A 19 -0.97 -27.65 20.11
CA ILE A 19 -1.17 -26.23 19.80
C ILE A 19 -2.64 -25.92 20.03
N THR A 20 -2.93 -24.92 20.84
CA THR A 20 -4.31 -24.48 21.08
C THR A 20 -4.68 -23.27 20.23
N SER A 21 -5.97 -23.04 20.04
CA SER A 21 -6.47 -21.79 19.45
C SER A 21 -6.01 -20.56 20.25
N GLN A 22 -5.86 -20.69 21.58
CA GLN A 22 -5.35 -19.62 22.43
C GLN A 22 -3.89 -19.29 22.12
N GLU A 23 -3.03 -20.30 21.94
CA GLU A 23 -1.64 -20.07 21.56
C GLU A 23 -1.50 -19.41 20.19
N VAL A 24 -2.37 -19.74 19.22
CA VAL A 24 -2.37 -19.05 17.93
C VAL A 24 -2.77 -17.58 18.09
N LYS A 25 -3.76 -17.27 18.94
CA LYS A 25 -4.14 -15.88 19.25
C LYS A 25 -3.00 -15.13 19.93
N GLN A 26 -2.34 -15.73 20.92
CA GLN A 26 -1.16 -15.18 21.58
C GLN A 26 -0.02 -14.90 20.60
N PHE A 27 0.28 -15.86 19.71
CA PHE A 27 1.28 -15.69 18.66
C PHE A 27 0.96 -14.50 17.73
N LEU A 28 -0.30 -14.37 17.30
CA LEU A 28 -0.75 -13.26 16.46
C LEU A 28 -0.66 -11.92 17.21
N GLY A 29 -1.10 -11.87 18.47
CA GLY A 29 -0.99 -10.69 19.33
C GLY A 29 0.46 -10.26 19.56
N CYS A 30 1.34 -11.19 19.90
CA CYS A 30 2.78 -10.95 20.00
C CYS A 30 3.35 -10.43 18.67
N SER A 31 2.97 -11.03 17.54
CA SER A 31 3.44 -10.60 16.21
C SER A 31 3.01 -9.17 15.85
N MET A 32 1.79 -8.78 16.24
CA MET A 32 1.29 -7.41 16.06
C MET A 32 2.07 -6.41 16.93
N LEU A 33 2.23 -6.71 18.23
CA LEU A 33 2.96 -5.87 19.16
C LEU A 33 4.44 -5.71 18.79
N MET A 34 5.09 -6.80 18.39
CA MET A 34 6.48 -6.76 17.90
C MET A 34 6.63 -5.85 16.68
N GLY A 35 5.63 -5.87 15.79
CA GLY A 35 5.59 -4.99 14.63
C GLY A 35 5.57 -3.51 15.03
N VAL A 36 4.80 -3.15 16.04
CA VAL A 36 4.74 -1.77 16.56
C VAL A 36 6.05 -1.36 17.22
N ILE A 37 6.67 -2.24 18.01
CA ILE A 37 7.91 -1.96 18.76
C ILE A 37 9.13 -1.89 17.83
N GLY A 38 9.18 -2.72 16.78
CA GLY A 38 10.16 -2.57 15.70
C GLY A 38 11.62 -2.91 16.05
N TYR A 39 11.88 -3.86 16.96
CA TYR A 39 13.25 -4.28 17.27
C TYR A 39 13.97 -4.88 16.05
N PRO A 40 15.30 -4.63 15.92
CA PRO A 40 16.07 -5.07 14.75
C PRO A 40 16.22 -6.59 14.62
N ARG A 41 16.00 -7.33 15.71
CA ARG A 41 16.00 -8.80 15.74
C ARG A 41 14.87 -9.29 16.63
N ILE A 42 14.04 -10.20 16.12
CA ILE A 42 12.93 -10.80 16.88
C ILE A 42 13.38 -11.44 18.20
N ARG A 43 14.59 -12.02 18.25
CA ARG A 43 15.11 -12.63 19.49
C ARG A 43 15.31 -11.64 20.64
N PHE A 44 15.38 -10.33 20.36
CA PHE A 44 15.58 -9.31 21.40
C PHE A 44 14.38 -9.18 22.34
N PHE A 45 13.17 -9.55 21.90
CA PHE A 45 11.99 -9.55 22.76
C PHE A 45 12.09 -10.50 23.98
N TRP A 46 13.05 -11.43 23.98
CA TRP A 46 13.34 -12.33 25.11
C TRP A 46 14.77 -12.18 25.68
N LYS A 47 15.54 -11.18 25.22
CA LYS A 47 16.93 -11.01 25.68
C LYS A 47 16.92 -10.25 27.01
N LYS A 48 17.69 -10.74 28.01
CA LYS A 48 17.87 -10.04 29.30
C LYS A 48 18.26 -8.58 29.08
N GLY A 49 17.57 -7.66 29.74
CA GLY A 49 17.77 -6.21 29.62
C GLY A 49 17.00 -5.54 28.46
N LEU A 50 16.48 -6.30 27.49
CA LEU A 50 15.67 -5.80 26.37
C LEU A 50 14.29 -6.50 26.27
N ALA A 51 13.99 -7.41 27.20
CA ALA A 51 12.78 -8.20 27.14
C ALA A 51 11.54 -7.31 27.25
N VAL A 52 10.54 -7.59 26.43
CA VAL A 52 9.24 -6.92 26.50
C VAL A 52 8.30 -7.89 27.20
N SER A 53 7.94 -7.62 28.45
CA SER A 53 7.14 -8.51 29.31
C SER A 53 5.88 -9.02 28.61
N SER A 54 5.11 -8.13 27.97
CA SER A 54 3.88 -8.49 27.23
C SER A 54 4.10 -9.53 26.12
N VAL A 55 5.33 -9.67 25.61
CA VAL A 55 5.70 -10.70 24.63
C VAL A 55 6.35 -11.90 25.32
N ALA A 56 7.36 -11.65 26.16
CA ALA A 56 8.20 -12.67 26.77
C ALA A 56 7.42 -13.59 27.72
N ASP A 57 6.51 -13.01 28.49
CA ASP A 57 5.70 -13.71 29.49
C ASP A 57 4.51 -14.42 28.83
N THR A 58 4.01 -13.88 27.72
CA THR A 58 2.89 -14.46 26.96
C THR A 58 3.29 -15.74 26.23
N MET A 59 4.48 -15.79 25.65
CA MET A 59 4.94 -16.95 24.87
C MET A 59 6.46 -17.11 24.92
N PRO A 60 6.99 -18.29 25.30
CA PRO A 60 8.42 -18.55 25.26
C PRO A 60 9.00 -18.42 23.85
N ARG A 61 10.25 -17.94 23.75
CA ARG A 61 10.95 -17.69 22.49
C ARG A 61 10.85 -18.85 21.51
N ASP A 62 11.20 -20.04 21.95
CA ASP A 62 11.29 -21.21 21.06
C ASP A 62 9.90 -21.69 20.62
N ARG A 63 8.89 -21.46 21.47
CA ARG A 63 7.48 -21.70 21.13
C ARG A 63 6.99 -20.74 20.05
N PHE A 64 7.37 -19.45 20.15
CA PHE A 64 7.08 -18.47 19.12
C PHE A 64 7.71 -18.84 17.78
N PHE A 65 8.98 -19.23 17.75
CA PHE A 65 9.65 -19.64 16.51
C PHE A 65 9.07 -20.93 15.92
N LEU A 66 8.64 -21.88 16.75
CA LEU A 66 7.95 -23.09 16.31
C LEU A 66 6.65 -22.77 15.57
N LEU A 67 5.80 -21.89 16.15
CA LEU A 67 4.57 -21.44 15.51
C LEU A 67 4.89 -20.64 14.25
N ARG A 68 5.83 -19.70 14.33
CA ARG A 68 6.27 -18.88 13.19
C ARG A 68 6.68 -19.75 11.99
N SER A 69 7.38 -20.86 12.19
CA SER A 69 7.84 -21.74 11.10
C SER A 69 6.80 -22.70 10.55
N ASN A 70 5.67 -22.89 11.24
CA ASN A 70 4.70 -23.92 10.89
C ASN A 70 3.27 -23.39 10.74
N LEU A 71 2.99 -22.13 11.04
CA LEU A 71 1.66 -21.55 10.94
C LEU A 71 1.06 -21.79 9.56
N CYS A 72 -0.15 -22.33 9.56
CA CYS A 72 -0.80 -22.83 8.35
C CYS A 72 -2.28 -22.44 8.30
N CYS A 73 -2.71 -21.91 7.16
CA CYS A 73 -4.12 -21.57 6.89
C CYS A 73 -4.83 -22.63 6.04
N GLN A 74 -4.10 -23.34 5.18
CA GLN A 74 -4.58 -24.45 4.35
C GLN A 74 -3.48 -25.49 4.21
N LEU A 75 -3.85 -26.77 4.32
CA LEU A 75 -2.94 -27.85 3.96
C LEU A 75 -2.95 -28.03 2.45
N ASP A 76 -1.85 -28.54 1.93
CA ASP A 76 -1.73 -28.79 0.50
C ASP A 76 -2.84 -29.77 0.07
N ASP A 77 -3.04 -30.89 0.77
CA ASP A 77 -4.04 -31.91 0.43
C ASP A 77 -5.51 -31.45 0.53
N ASP A 78 -5.78 -30.30 1.16
CA ASP A 78 -7.14 -29.74 1.23
C ASP A 78 -7.59 -29.13 -0.11
N ILE A 79 -6.67 -28.95 -1.06
CA ILE A 79 -6.87 -28.20 -2.29
C ILE A 79 -6.46 -29.06 -3.49
N SER A 80 -7.37 -29.16 -4.46
CA SER A 80 -7.15 -29.89 -5.71
C SER A 80 -5.97 -29.32 -6.50
N ASP A 81 -5.30 -30.14 -7.32
CA ASP A 81 -4.19 -29.64 -8.13
C ASP A 81 -4.62 -28.57 -9.15
N ASP A 82 -5.87 -28.63 -9.62
CA ASP A 82 -6.45 -27.62 -10.51
C ASP A 82 -6.70 -26.30 -9.79
N ASP A 83 -7.17 -26.34 -8.54
CA ASP A 83 -7.28 -25.15 -7.69
C ASP A 83 -5.91 -24.58 -7.35
N ARG A 84 -4.89 -25.42 -7.11
CA ARG A 84 -3.53 -24.93 -6.85
C ARG A 84 -2.93 -24.20 -8.05
N LYS A 85 -3.26 -24.61 -9.27
CA LYS A 85 -2.82 -23.99 -10.53
C LYS A 85 -3.57 -22.70 -10.82
N SER A 86 -4.89 -22.70 -10.62
CA SER A 86 -5.76 -21.55 -10.94
C SER A 86 -5.72 -20.47 -9.84
N GLN A 87 -5.73 -20.87 -8.56
CA GLN A 87 -5.83 -19.94 -7.43
C GLN A 87 -4.46 -19.52 -6.92
N ARG A 88 -3.97 -18.41 -7.43
CA ARG A 88 -2.78 -17.76 -6.87
C ARG A 88 -2.99 -17.37 -5.40
N LEU A 89 -1.99 -17.64 -4.56
CA LEU A 89 -1.98 -17.43 -3.10
C LEU A 89 -2.96 -18.30 -2.29
N TRP A 90 -3.41 -19.44 -2.83
CA TRP A 90 -4.33 -20.36 -2.14
C TRP A 90 -3.92 -20.67 -0.69
N LYS A 91 -2.61 -20.89 -0.42
CA LYS A 91 -2.08 -21.19 0.94
C LYS A 91 -2.47 -20.17 2.02
N VAL A 92 -2.71 -18.91 1.63
CA VAL A 92 -3.08 -17.81 2.54
C VAL A 92 -4.46 -17.24 2.27
N ALA A 93 -5.17 -17.74 1.25
CA ALA A 93 -6.44 -17.18 0.80
C ALA A 93 -7.48 -17.06 1.92
N PRO A 94 -7.70 -18.07 2.80
CA PRO A 94 -8.67 -17.92 3.90
C PRO A 94 -8.31 -16.82 4.89
N PHE A 95 -7.01 -16.60 5.13
CA PHE A 95 -6.56 -15.55 6.04
C PHE A 95 -6.75 -14.18 5.40
N VAL A 96 -6.39 -14.04 4.12
CA VAL A 96 -6.61 -12.80 3.36
C VAL A 96 -8.09 -12.45 3.32
N GLU A 97 -8.96 -13.42 3.04
CA GLU A 97 -10.41 -13.22 2.98
C GLU A 97 -10.99 -12.88 4.36
N MET A 98 -10.50 -13.51 5.44
CA MET A 98 -10.90 -13.16 6.80
C MET A 98 -10.56 -11.71 7.14
N VAL A 99 -9.37 -11.23 6.77
CA VAL A 99 -8.96 -9.82 6.97
C VAL A 99 -9.83 -8.90 6.12
N ARG A 100 -10.05 -9.24 4.85
CA ARG A 100 -10.90 -8.48 3.94
C ARG A 100 -12.34 -8.39 4.45
N LYS A 101 -12.92 -9.48 4.94
CA LYS A 101 -14.25 -9.48 5.57
C LYS A 101 -14.32 -8.53 6.76
N GLY A 102 -13.26 -8.46 7.57
CA GLY A 102 -13.14 -7.48 8.65
C GLY A 102 -13.15 -6.04 8.14
N CYS A 103 -12.35 -5.73 7.10
CA CYS A 103 -12.39 -4.43 6.43
C CYS A 103 -13.79 -4.10 5.88
N LEU A 104 -14.43 -5.09 5.25
CA LEU A 104 -15.73 -4.91 4.61
C LEU A 104 -16.85 -4.62 5.62
N GLY A 105 -16.74 -5.17 6.84
CA GLY A 105 -17.68 -4.94 7.94
C GLY A 105 -17.53 -3.61 8.67
N LEU A 106 -16.56 -2.77 8.30
CA LEU A 106 -16.43 -1.43 8.87
C LEU A 106 -17.53 -0.50 8.35
N GLU A 107 -18.04 0.38 9.23
CA GLU A 107 -19.02 1.40 8.88
C GLU A 107 -18.42 2.39 7.86
N ARG A 108 -19.07 2.53 6.72
CA ARG A 108 -18.55 3.30 5.59
C ARG A 108 -18.67 4.80 5.86
N SER A 109 -17.55 5.51 5.72
CA SER A 109 -17.56 6.97 5.60
C SER A 109 -18.14 7.44 4.24
N ASN A 110 -18.02 8.73 3.95
CA ASN A 110 -18.40 9.33 2.67
C ASN A 110 -17.20 9.86 1.86
N CYS A 111 -15.97 9.66 2.35
CA CYS A 111 -14.75 10.16 1.71
C CYS A 111 -13.69 9.07 1.71
N PHE A 112 -13.34 8.59 0.51
CA PHE A 112 -12.43 7.48 0.32
C PHE A 112 -11.27 7.86 -0.58
N CYS A 113 -10.19 7.10 -0.51
CA CYS A 113 -9.10 7.16 -1.47
C CYS A 113 -8.62 5.76 -1.88
N VAL A 114 -8.14 5.66 -3.12
CA VAL A 114 -7.51 4.44 -3.63
C VAL A 114 -6.06 4.70 -3.97
N ASP A 115 -5.20 3.79 -3.53
CA ASP A 115 -3.77 3.83 -3.78
C ASP A 115 -3.17 2.41 -3.83
N GLU A 116 -1.91 2.34 -4.28
CA GLU A 116 -1.09 1.15 -4.32
C GLU A 116 -0.14 1.09 -3.12
N GLN A 117 -0.17 -0.05 -2.43
CA GLN A 117 0.76 -0.40 -1.36
C GLN A 117 1.62 -1.61 -1.77
N VAL A 118 2.83 -1.68 -1.20
CA VAL A 118 3.70 -2.85 -1.30
C VAL A 118 3.69 -3.56 0.04
N ILE A 119 3.32 -4.84 0.04
CA ILE A 119 3.52 -5.73 1.18
C ILE A 119 4.96 -6.25 1.07
N PRO A 120 5.91 -5.81 1.91
CA PRO A 120 7.30 -6.19 1.77
C PRO A 120 7.46 -7.70 1.86
N PHE A 121 8.08 -8.30 0.84
CA PHE A 121 8.25 -9.74 0.79
C PHE A 121 9.52 -10.13 0.04
N SER A 122 10.47 -10.75 0.75
CA SER A 122 11.76 -11.18 0.22
C SER A 122 11.79 -12.65 -0.23
N GLY A 123 10.83 -13.47 0.19
CA GLY A 123 10.77 -14.90 -0.15
C GLY A 123 10.50 -15.17 -1.63
N ARG A 124 10.57 -16.44 -2.07
CA ARG A 124 10.27 -16.80 -3.47
C ARG A 124 8.77 -16.77 -3.69
N CYS A 125 8.30 -15.90 -4.58
CA CYS A 125 6.89 -15.82 -4.95
C CYS A 125 6.79 -15.23 -6.37
N PRO A 126 6.09 -15.90 -7.32
CA PRO A 126 5.95 -15.42 -8.70
C PRO A 126 5.25 -14.07 -8.84
N MET A 127 4.48 -13.66 -7.83
CA MET A 127 3.69 -12.42 -7.83
C MET A 127 4.45 -11.22 -7.24
N LYS A 128 5.71 -11.39 -6.85
CA LYS A 128 6.52 -10.25 -6.39
C LYS A 128 6.70 -9.25 -7.52
N GLN A 129 6.57 -7.98 -7.18
CA GLN A 129 6.80 -6.86 -8.08
C GLN A 129 7.81 -5.90 -7.49
N TYR A 130 8.51 -5.21 -8.39
CA TYR A 130 9.31 -4.04 -8.05
C TYR A 130 8.49 -2.79 -8.34
N ILE A 131 8.15 -2.02 -7.30
CA ILE A 131 7.48 -0.73 -7.41
C ILE A 131 8.49 0.36 -7.05
N PRO A 132 9.00 1.11 -8.04
CA PRO A 132 9.99 2.15 -7.79
C PRO A 132 9.43 3.25 -6.88
N ASN A 133 10.32 3.95 -6.18
CA ASN A 133 10.02 5.07 -5.29
C ASN A 133 9.20 4.74 -4.02
N LYS A 134 8.95 3.45 -3.72
CA LYS A 134 8.42 3.02 -2.41
C LYS A 134 9.58 2.65 -1.47
N PRO A 135 9.48 2.88 -0.14
CA PRO A 135 10.58 2.60 0.81
C PRO A 135 11.08 1.15 0.77
N ASN A 136 10.15 0.20 0.62
CA ASN A 136 10.44 -1.20 0.36
C ASN A 136 9.89 -1.54 -1.03
N PRO A 137 10.68 -1.40 -2.10
CA PRO A 137 10.17 -1.44 -3.46
C PRO A 137 9.87 -2.87 -3.94
N VAL A 138 10.37 -3.91 -3.27
CA VAL A 138 10.15 -5.32 -3.64
C VAL A 138 9.16 -5.97 -2.70
N GLY A 139 8.05 -6.47 -3.24
CA GLY A 139 7.04 -7.17 -2.45
C GLY A 139 5.81 -7.57 -3.27
N LEU A 140 4.71 -7.86 -2.58
CA LEU A 140 3.42 -8.09 -3.23
C LEU A 140 2.69 -6.76 -3.38
N LYS A 141 2.28 -6.43 -4.60
CA LYS A 141 1.48 -5.24 -4.87
C LYS A 141 0.06 -5.45 -4.33
N ASN A 142 -0.46 -4.45 -3.63
CA ASN A 142 -1.78 -4.45 -3.03
C ASN A 142 -2.50 -3.14 -3.37
N PHE A 143 -3.71 -3.22 -3.91
CA PHE A 143 -4.58 -2.06 -4.10
C PHE A 143 -5.43 -1.90 -2.85
N VAL A 144 -5.57 -0.68 -2.36
CA VAL A 144 -6.22 -0.39 -1.07
C VAL A 144 -7.23 0.72 -1.23
N LEU A 145 -8.44 0.50 -0.72
CA LEU A 145 -9.46 1.52 -0.48
C LEU A 145 -9.39 1.93 0.99
N ALA A 146 -9.07 3.18 1.26
CA ALA A 146 -9.01 3.73 2.61
C ALA A 146 -9.98 4.90 2.78
N GLY A 147 -10.44 5.16 4.00
CA GLY A 147 -11.23 6.34 4.33
C GLY A 147 -10.39 7.45 4.95
N LYS A 148 -10.97 8.64 5.10
CA LYS A 148 -10.32 9.80 5.76
C LYS A 148 -9.80 9.54 7.19
N ASP A 149 -10.34 8.51 7.83
CA ASP A 149 -9.96 8.01 9.16
C ASP A 149 -8.68 7.16 9.16
N GLY A 150 -8.12 6.86 7.98
CA GLY A 150 -6.96 5.99 7.80
C GLY A 150 -7.28 4.50 7.90
N LEU A 151 -8.56 4.11 8.00
CA LEU A 151 -8.97 2.71 8.00
C LEU A 151 -9.02 2.16 6.57
N ILE A 152 -8.67 0.88 6.44
CA ILE A 152 -8.76 0.15 5.18
C ILE A 152 -10.13 -0.53 5.10
N TYR A 153 -10.90 -0.16 4.09
CA TYR A 153 -12.29 -0.59 3.88
C TYR A 153 -12.42 -1.73 2.86
N ASP A 154 -11.52 -1.80 1.89
CA ASP A 154 -11.34 -2.95 1.01
C ASP A 154 -9.90 -2.98 0.49
N PHE A 155 -9.42 -4.14 0.05
CA PHE A 155 -8.14 -4.28 -0.62
C PHE A 155 -8.10 -5.49 -1.55
N ALA A 156 -7.18 -5.46 -2.51
CA ALA A 156 -6.96 -6.54 -3.44
C ALA A 156 -5.47 -6.73 -3.73
N ILE A 157 -4.95 -7.92 -3.41
CA ILE A 157 -3.57 -8.29 -3.75
C ILE A 157 -3.50 -8.57 -5.24
N TYR A 158 -2.58 -7.90 -5.93
CA TYR A 158 -2.37 -8.08 -7.35
C TYR A 158 -1.80 -9.47 -7.66
N LYS A 159 -2.54 -10.25 -8.42
CA LYS A 159 -2.21 -11.61 -8.83
C LYS A 159 -1.81 -11.70 -10.30
N GLY A 160 -1.86 -10.62 -11.08
CA GLY A 160 -1.63 -10.63 -12.54
C GLY A 160 -2.79 -9.98 -13.31
N LYS A 161 -2.81 -10.13 -14.64
CA LYS A 161 -3.80 -9.46 -15.50
C LYS A 161 -5.25 -9.80 -15.14
N GLU A 162 -5.52 -11.03 -14.71
CA GLU A 162 -6.84 -11.54 -14.33
C GLU A 162 -7.24 -11.21 -12.87
N THR A 163 -6.52 -10.30 -12.20
CA THR A 163 -6.86 -9.95 -10.80
C THR A 163 -8.24 -9.30 -10.70
N PHE A 164 -8.62 -8.51 -11.70
CA PHE A 164 -9.83 -7.71 -11.70
C PHE A 164 -10.69 -8.04 -12.92
N PRO A 165 -12.03 -7.94 -12.82
CA PRO A 165 -12.90 -7.97 -13.98
C PRO A 165 -12.47 -6.92 -15.00
N ASP A 166 -12.65 -7.21 -16.28
CA ASP A 166 -12.34 -6.24 -17.33
C ASP A 166 -13.51 -5.29 -17.55
N PHE A 167 -13.29 -4.01 -17.26
CA PHE A 167 -14.24 -2.93 -17.52
C PHE A 167 -13.80 -2.06 -18.71
N GLY A 168 -12.78 -2.47 -19.47
CA GLY A 168 -12.27 -1.71 -20.62
C GLY A 168 -11.46 -0.45 -20.24
N LEU A 169 -11.12 -0.27 -18.97
CA LEU A 169 -10.35 0.89 -18.46
C LEU A 169 -8.88 0.57 -18.17
N GLY A 170 -8.44 -0.63 -18.51
CA GLY A 170 -7.14 -1.16 -18.14
C GLY A 170 -7.01 -1.41 -16.64
N ILE A 171 -5.82 -1.87 -16.22
CA ILE A 171 -5.61 -2.34 -14.84
C ILE A 171 -5.87 -1.25 -13.79
N SER A 172 -5.57 0.01 -14.10
CA SER A 172 -5.79 1.13 -13.19
C SER A 172 -7.27 1.34 -12.91
N GLY A 173 -8.09 1.53 -13.94
CA GLY A 173 -9.53 1.73 -13.79
C GLY A 173 -10.23 0.49 -13.22
N ASN A 174 -9.88 -0.71 -13.73
CA ASN A 174 -10.49 -1.95 -13.31
C ASN A 174 -10.27 -2.25 -11.82
N SER A 175 -9.06 -1.97 -11.32
CA SER A 175 -8.75 -2.14 -9.88
C SER A 175 -9.61 -1.24 -8.99
N VAL A 176 -9.80 0.02 -9.39
CA VAL A 176 -10.60 0.97 -8.61
C VAL A 176 -12.07 0.62 -8.68
N LEU A 177 -12.61 0.34 -9.88
CA LEU A 177 -14.01 -0.04 -10.06
C LEU A 177 -14.37 -1.28 -9.24
N LYS A 178 -13.44 -2.24 -9.11
CA LYS A 178 -13.64 -3.40 -8.22
C LYS A 178 -13.71 -3.01 -6.75
N LEU A 179 -12.79 -2.16 -6.28
CA LEU A 179 -12.72 -1.77 -4.87
C LEU A 179 -13.91 -0.90 -4.44
N VAL A 180 -14.45 -0.08 -5.34
CA VAL A 180 -15.56 0.84 -5.02
C VAL A 180 -16.94 0.19 -5.12
N GLU A 181 -17.06 -1.11 -5.43
CA GLU A 181 -18.34 -1.83 -5.45
C GLU A 181 -19.11 -1.72 -4.12
N THR A 182 -18.39 -1.56 -3.02
CA THR A 182 -18.95 -1.44 -1.65
C THR A 182 -19.00 -0.01 -1.14
N VAL A 183 -18.65 0.98 -1.98
CA VAL A 183 -18.70 2.40 -1.62
C VAL A 183 -20.13 2.93 -1.82
N PRO A 184 -20.73 3.60 -0.82
CA PRO A 184 -22.05 4.19 -0.96
C PRO A 184 -22.11 5.25 -2.06
N ALA A 185 -23.27 5.35 -2.73
CA ALA A 185 -23.55 6.48 -3.60
C ALA A 185 -23.45 7.81 -2.83
N CYS A 186 -23.22 8.90 -3.55
CA CYS A 186 -22.92 10.23 -3.03
C CYS A 186 -21.61 10.33 -2.22
N SER A 187 -20.73 9.32 -2.30
CA SER A 187 -19.38 9.41 -1.72
C SER A 187 -18.42 10.16 -2.64
N THR A 188 -17.38 10.75 -2.06
CA THR A 188 -16.24 11.33 -2.80
C THR A 188 -15.07 10.35 -2.79
N LEU A 189 -14.46 10.14 -3.97
CA LEU A 189 -13.30 9.28 -4.14
C LEU A 189 -12.10 10.09 -4.60
N TYR A 190 -10.97 9.97 -3.89
CA TYR A 190 -9.70 10.56 -4.25
C TYR A 190 -8.74 9.52 -4.82
N CYS A 191 -8.06 9.84 -5.90
CA CYS A 191 -7.12 8.90 -6.52
C CYS A 191 -5.90 9.63 -7.10
N ASP A 192 -4.75 8.93 -7.10
CA ASP A 192 -3.54 9.44 -7.73
C ASP A 192 -3.68 9.50 -9.27
N ARG A 193 -2.77 10.22 -9.91
CA ARG A 193 -2.74 10.42 -11.37
C ARG A 193 -2.69 9.15 -12.18
N TRP A 194 -2.18 8.05 -11.61
CA TRP A 194 -2.11 6.78 -12.31
C TRP A 194 -3.50 6.23 -12.63
N PHE A 195 -4.46 6.43 -11.73
CA PHE A 195 -5.84 5.99 -11.84
C PHE A 195 -6.71 6.93 -12.68
N SER A 196 -6.43 8.24 -12.64
CA SER A 196 -7.31 9.25 -13.23
C SER A 196 -7.32 9.27 -14.77
N SER A 197 -8.52 9.23 -15.35
CA SER A 197 -8.86 9.56 -16.73
C SER A 197 -10.31 10.05 -16.81
N VAL A 198 -10.70 10.69 -17.91
CA VAL A 198 -12.10 11.10 -18.16
C VAL A 198 -13.05 9.92 -18.08
N SER A 199 -12.81 8.89 -18.90
CA SER A 199 -13.66 7.69 -18.97
C SER A 199 -13.82 7.00 -17.62
N PHE A 200 -12.77 6.99 -16.81
CA PHE A 200 -12.80 6.44 -15.46
C PHE A 200 -13.69 7.27 -14.52
N MET A 201 -13.59 8.60 -14.57
CA MET A 201 -14.44 9.47 -13.76
C MET A 201 -15.92 9.36 -14.17
N ASP A 202 -16.21 9.19 -15.46
CA ASP A 202 -17.57 8.94 -15.95
C ASP A 202 -18.16 7.63 -15.40
N GLU A 203 -17.37 6.55 -15.36
CA GLU A 203 -17.80 5.28 -14.77
C GLU A 203 -18.06 5.40 -13.26
N LEU A 204 -17.28 6.21 -12.53
CA LEU A 204 -17.57 6.51 -11.12
C LEU A 204 -18.88 7.29 -10.97
N MET A 205 -19.12 8.27 -11.85
CA MET A 205 -20.35 9.06 -11.84
C MET A 205 -21.60 8.21 -12.13
N LYS A 206 -21.50 7.21 -13.02
CA LYS A 206 -22.57 6.22 -13.24
C LYS A 206 -22.90 5.41 -11.99
N LYS A 207 -21.93 5.22 -11.09
CA LYS A 207 -22.11 4.59 -9.77
C LYS A 207 -22.53 5.58 -8.67
N GLY A 208 -22.72 6.86 -9.01
CA GLY A 208 -23.04 7.91 -8.04
C GLY A 208 -21.85 8.28 -7.15
N ILE A 209 -20.61 8.02 -7.57
CA ILE A 209 -19.39 8.31 -6.81
C ILE A 209 -18.69 9.50 -7.47
N PHE A 210 -18.42 10.55 -6.69
CA PHE A 210 -17.78 11.77 -7.20
C PHE A 210 -16.25 11.63 -7.13
N GLY A 211 -15.63 11.30 -8.26
CA GLY A 211 -14.18 11.15 -8.37
C GLY A 211 -13.43 12.49 -8.39
N THR A 212 -12.27 12.54 -7.76
CA THR A 212 -11.32 13.65 -7.79
C THR A 212 -9.90 13.12 -7.86
N GLY A 213 -9.08 13.65 -8.75
CA GLY A 213 -7.68 13.25 -8.83
C GLY A 213 -6.84 14.14 -9.72
N THR A 214 -5.53 14.04 -9.55
CA THR A 214 -4.57 14.66 -10.47
C THR A 214 -4.65 13.95 -11.83
N LEU A 215 -4.53 14.66 -12.95
CA LEU A 215 -4.59 14.10 -14.30
C LEU A 215 -3.21 14.16 -14.97
N MET A 216 -2.82 13.09 -15.66
CA MET A 216 -1.63 13.13 -16.51
C MET A 216 -1.87 14.05 -17.71
N LYS A 217 -0.88 14.88 -18.07
CA LYS A 217 -1.01 15.88 -19.16
C LYS A 217 -1.40 15.26 -20.50
N ASN A 218 -0.90 14.07 -20.81
CA ASN A 218 -1.23 13.34 -22.04
C ASN A 218 -2.65 12.76 -22.04
N ARG A 219 -3.35 12.77 -20.89
CA ARG A 219 -4.75 12.35 -20.73
C ARG A 219 -5.71 13.53 -20.62
N MET A 220 -5.22 14.75 -20.79
CA MET A 220 -6.08 15.94 -20.81
C MET A 220 -7.01 15.92 -22.02
N PRO A 221 -8.29 16.32 -21.87
CA PRO A 221 -9.17 16.60 -22.99
C PRO A 221 -8.53 17.67 -23.87
N LYS A 222 -8.39 17.40 -25.17
CA LYS A 222 -7.75 18.34 -26.11
C LYS A 222 -8.63 19.56 -26.35
N GLU A 223 -9.94 19.33 -26.31
CA GLU A 223 -11.02 20.29 -26.56
C GLU A 223 -11.09 21.36 -25.47
N ALA A 224 -10.51 21.09 -24.29
CA ALA A 224 -10.50 22.02 -23.17
C ALA A 224 -9.67 23.29 -23.43
N ASN A 225 -8.79 23.31 -24.45
CA ASN A 225 -8.05 24.52 -24.89
C ASN A 225 -7.43 25.32 -23.72
N PHE A 226 -6.65 24.63 -22.88
CA PHE A 226 -5.89 25.28 -21.80
C PHE A 226 -4.69 26.05 -22.35
N THR A 227 -4.34 27.15 -21.68
CA THR A 227 -3.08 27.86 -21.97
C THR A 227 -1.90 26.90 -21.82
N ASN A 228 -0.95 26.96 -22.75
CA ASN A 228 0.24 26.11 -22.69
C ASN A 228 1.08 26.38 -21.43
N ASP A 229 1.90 25.41 -21.04
CA ASP A 229 2.66 25.49 -19.79
C ASP A 229 3.66 26.65 -19.77
N LYS A 230 4.28 27.00 -20.90
CA LYS A 230 5.29 28.08 -20.95
C LYS A 230 4.67 29.43 -20.67
N ASP A 231 3.52 29.71 -21.28
CA ASP A 231 2.82 30.98 -21.10
C ASP A 231 2.13 31.04 -19.74
N LEU A 232 1.59 29.91 -19.26
CA LEU A 232 1.00 29.85 -17.92
C LEU A 232 2.06 30.05 -16.82
N LEU A 233 3.29 29.58 -17.01
CA LEU A 233 4.41 29.79 -16.09
C LEU A 233 4.96 31.23 -16.08
N LYS A 234 4.67 32.04 -17.11
CA LYS A 234 4.97 33.49 -17.09
C LYS A 234 4.02 34.26 -16.15
N LYS A 235 2.84 33.69 -15.88
CA LYS A 235 1.89 34.24 -14.91
C LYS A 235 2.34 33.94 -13.49
N SER A 236 1.74 34.60 -12.50
CA SER A 236 2.07 34.40 -11.10
C SER A 236 1.74 32.99 -10.62
N ARG A 237 2.55 32.48 -9.68
CA ARG A 237 2.22 31.25 -8.95
C ARG A 237 0.84 31.38 -8.27
N GLY A 238 0.07 30.31 -8.29
CA GLY A 238 -1.32 30.30 -7.85
C GLY A 238 -2.34 30.50 -8.97
N THR A 239 -1.91 30.92 -10.17
CA THR A 239 -2.84 31.08 -11.30
C THR A 239 -3.56 29.76 -11.62
N SER A 240 -4.87 29.85 -11.82
CA SER A 240 -5.76 28.73 -12.18
C SER A 240 -6.45 28.98 -13.51
N GLU A 241 -6.71 27.92 -14.25
CA GLU A 241 -7.69 27.89 -15.34
C GLU A 241 -8.60 26.69 -15.12
N GLN A 242 -9.90 26.85 -15.34
CA GLN A 242 -10.87 25.76 -15.29
C GLN A 242 -11.64 25.66 -16.59
N ARG A 243 -11.98 24.42 -16.96
CA ARG A 243 -12.84 24.08 -18.09
C ARG A 243 -13.81 23.01 -17.62
N LEU A 244 -15.09 23.23 -17.89
CA LEU A 244 -16.11 22.21 -17.72
C LEU A 244 -16.10 21.35 -18.98
N GLN A 245 -16.03 20.04 -18.79
CA GLN A 245 -16.12 19.11 -19.89
C GLN A 245 -17.60 18.93 -20.25
N GLN A 246 -17.96 19.38 -21.44
CA GLN A 246 -19.36 19.57 -21.89
C GLN A 246 -20.21 18.30 -21.70
N ASP A 247 -19.64 17.12 -21.95
CA ASP A 247 -20.39 15.86 -21.95
C ASP A 247 -20.36 15.10 -20.61
N SER A 248 -19.43 15.41 -19.71
CA SER A 248 -19.11 14.53 -18.56
C SER A 248 -19.43 15.11 -17.17
N ARG A 249 -19.95 16.34 -17.07
CA ARG A 249 -20.14 17.05 -15.77
C ARG A 249 -18.85 17.12 -14.93
N LEU A 250 -17.69 17.00 -15.57
CA LEU A 250 -16.38 17.06 -14.91
C LEU A 250 -15.79 18.45 -15.03
N ALA A 251 -15.17 18.92 -13.96
CA ALA A 251 -14.34 20.10 -13.94
C ALA A 251 -12.86 19.71 -14.09
N CYS A 252 -12.25 20.16 -15.18
CA CYS A 252 -10.81 20.07 -15.39
C CYS A 252 -10.17 21.39 -14.94
N THR A 253 -9.24 21.33 -13.99
CA THR A 253 -8.59 22.50 -13.40
C THR A 253 -7.09 22.41 -13.60
N LYS A 254 -6.48 23.44 -14.18
CA LYS A 254 -5.04 23.59 -14.34
C LYS A 254 -4.55 24.68 -13.39
N TRP A 255 -3.68 24.33 -12.45
CA TRP A 255 -3.21 25.23 -11.40
C TRP A 255 -1.68 25.29 -11.35
N VAL A 256 -1.12 26.49 -11.19
CA VAL A 256 0.33 26.72 -11.16
C VAL A 256 0.85 26.69 -9.72
N ASP A 257 1.45 25.57 -9.33
CA ASP A 257 2.34 25.54 -8.16
C ASP A 257 3.78 25.86 -8.58
N LYS A 258 4.75 24.96 -8.41
CA LYS A 258 6.08 25.11 -9.03
C LYS A 258 6.09 24.77 -10.51
N LYS A 259 5.13 23.93 -10.91
CA LYS A 259 4.85 23.50 -12.27
C LYS A 259 3.33 23.44 -12.42
N PRO A 260 2.78 23.56 -13.65
CA PRO A 260 1.37 23.36 -13.87
C PRO A 260 0.96 21.93 -13.51
N ILE A 261 -0.04 21.82 -12.64
CA ILE A 261 -0.71 20.60 -12.23
C ILE A 261 -2.10 20.63 -12.82
N VAL A 262 -2.58 19.48 -13.29
CA VAL A 262 -3.92 19.34 -13.86
C VAL A 262 -4.69 18.40 -12.97
N MET A 263 -5.93 18.73 -12.66
CA MET A 263 -6.82 17.95 -11.82
C MET A 263 -8.16 17.80 -12.52
N LEU A 264 -8.77 16.63 -12.35
CA LEU A 264 -10.10 16.31 -12.84
C LEU A 264 -10.99 15.98 -11.64
N SER A 265 -12.17 16.62 -11.56
CA SER A 265 -13.07 16.43 -10.44
C SER A 265 -14.53 16.47 -10.86
N ALA A 266 -15.32 15.55 -10.30
CA ALA A 266 -16.78 15.57 -10.33
C ALA A 266 -17.38 16.17 -9.04
N ALA A 267 -16.55 16.44 -8.03
CA ALA A 267 -16.98 16.91 -6.71
C ALA A 267 -16.68 18.41 -6.47
N PHE A 268 -15.66 18.94 -7.14
CA PHE A 268 -15.10 20.25 -6.85
C PHE A 268 -14.89 21.06 -8.13
N VAL A 269 -15.20 22.35 -8.05
CA VAL A 269 -14.89 23.36 -9.07
C VAL A 269 -13.77 24.29 -8.56
N ALA A 270 -13.38 25.30 -9.35
CA ALA A 270 -12.23 26.12 -8.97
C ALA A 270 -12.54 26.92 -7.69
N GLU A 271 -13.75 27.47 -7.65
CA GLU A 271 -14.29 28.22 -6.53
C GLU A 271 -14.83 27.33 -5.40
N PRO A 272 -14.82 27.80 -4.14
CA PRO A 272 -14.17 29.03 -3.69
C PRO A 272 -12.63 28.87 -3.68
N GLU A 273 -11.91 29.90 -4.09
CA GLU A 273 -10.45 29.96 -3.92
C GLU A 273 -10.05 30.31 -2.48
N ASP A 274 -8.97 29.69 -1.98
CA ASP A 274 -8.32 30.06 -0.72
C ASP A 274 -6.86 30.51 -0.93
N LYS A 275 -6.23 31.05 0.12
CA LYS A 275 -4.79 31.36 0.10
C LYS A 275 -4.00 30.17 0.65
N GLY A 276 -3.41 29.39 -0.25
CA GLY A 276 -2.53 28.27 0.10
C GLY A 276 -1.15 28.75 0.55
N LYS A 277 -0.69 28.27 1.72
CA LYS A 277 0.68 28.49 2.19
C LYS A 277 1.64 27.55 1.46
N ILE A 278 2.63 28.09 0.75
CA ILE A 278 3.63 27.29 0.04
C ILE A 278 5.05 27.80 0.26
N TRP A 279 5.98 26.88 0.45
CA TRP A 279 7.41 27.21 0.60
C TRP A 279 8.03 27.68 -0.73
N CYS A 280 8.70 28.82 -0.72
CA CYS A 280 9.56 29.30 -1.79
C CYS A 280 11.02 28.97 -1.47
N LYS A 281 11.66 28.13 -2.30
CA LYS A 281 13.08 27.79 -2.10
C LYS A 281 14.02 28.96 -2.41
N LYS A 282 13.67 29.81 -3.38
CA LYS A 282 14.47 30.96 -3.81
C LYS A 282 14.58 31.99 -2.69
N ASP A 283 13.44 32.34 -2.12
CA ASP A 283 13.35 33.41 -1.12
C ASP A 283 13.45 32.88 0.32
N LYS A 284 13.52 31.55 0.49
CA LYS A 284 13.53 30.85 1.79
C LYS A 284 12.41 31.28 2.75
N THR A 285 11.25 31.64 2.19
CA THR A 285 10.07 32.11 2.91
C THR A 285 8.82 31.38 2.46
N PHE A 286 7.76 31.48 3.27
CA PHE A 286 6.43 31.01 2.88
C PHE A 286 5.71 32.10 2.10
N LEU A 287 5.18 31.74 0.94
CA LEU A 287 4.30 32.56 0.14
C LEU A 287 2.86 32.11 0.34
N TYR A 288 1.94 33.06 0.24
CA TYR A 288 0.50 32.79 0.18
C TYR A 288 0.04 33.04 -1.24
N VAL A 289 -0.39 31.98 -1.91
CA VAL A 289 -0.84 32.05 -3.31
C VAL A 289 -2.30 31.65 -3.40
N PRO A 290 -3.07 32.22 -4.35
CA PRO A 290 -4.39 31.72 -4.67
C PRO A 290 -4.35 30.23 -4.99
N ARG A 291 -5.31 29.50 -4.46
CA ARG A 291 -5.43 28.06 -4.62
C ARG A 291 -6.91 27.69 -4.79
N PRO A 292 -7.27 27.03 -5.90
CA PRO A 292 -8.60 26.48 -6.08
C PRO A 292 -8.99 25.47 -4.99
N SER A 293 -10.28 25.19 -4.85
CA SER A 293 -10.76 24.23 -3.86
C SER A 293 -10.22 22.80 -4.10
N VAL A 294 -10.06 22.40 -5.37
CA VAL A 294 -9.69 21.02 -5.78
C VAL A 294 -8.31 20.59 -5.24
N PRO A 295 -7.20 21.36 -5.41
CA PRO A 295 -5.90 20.98 -4.83
C PRO A 295 -5.88 20.77 -3.33
N LYS A 296 -6.71 21.49 -2.58
CA LYS A 296 -6.82 21.32 -1.13
C LYS A 296 -7.54 20.02 -0.79
N ALA A 297 -8.69 19.79 -1.42
CA ALA A 297 -9.50 18.60 -1.20
C ALA A 297 -8.73 17.33 -1.56
N GLU A 298 -8.03 17.33 -2.70
CA GLU A 298 -7.23 16.18 -3.15
C GLU A 298 -6.12 15.83 -2.16
N ARG A 299 -5.37 16.83 -1.67
CA ARG A 299 -4.28 16.61 -0.72
C ARG A 299 -4.79 16.02 0.60
N VAL A 300 -5.92 16.52 1.09
CA VAL A 300 -6.56 16.00 2.30
C VAL A 300 -7.04 14.57 2.07
N GLY A 301 -7.72 14.31 0.95
CA GLY A 301 -8.24 12.99 0.60
C GLY A 301 -7.15 11.93 0.44
N LEU A 302 -6.03 12.25 -0.24
CA LEU A 302 -4.93 11.31 -0.42
C LEU A 302 -4.10 11.08 0.85
N SER A 303 -4.14 11.98 1.84
CA SER A 303 -3.40 11.78 3.09
C SER A 303 -3.87 10.55 3.90
N ALA A 304 -5.07 10.06 3.62
CA ALA A 304 -5.61 8.85 4.22
C ALA A 304 -4.81 7.58 3.88
N THR A 305 -4.29 7.41 2.66
CA THR A 305 -3.47 6.23 2.30
C THR A 305 -2.04 6.30 2.83
N VAL A 306 -1.57 7.49 3.23
CA VAL A 306 -0.26 7.69 3.86
C VAL A 306 -0.28 7.19 5.32
N THR A 307 -1.46 6.97 5.88
CA THR A 307 -1.65 6.62 7.29
C THR A 307 -2.01 5.14 7.49
N PRO A 308 -1.12 4.21 7.14
CA PRO A 308 -0.94 3.06 7.99
C PRO A 308 0.50 3.02 8.47
N LYS A 309 0.72 3.57 9.67
CA LYS A 309 1.91 3.29 10.50
C LYS A 309 2.18 1.78 10.65
N PHE A 310 1.21 0.93 10.33
CA PHE A 310 1.34 -0.53 10.28
C PHE A 310 2.19 -1.09 9.13
N VAL A 311 2.43 -0.36 8.04
CA VAL A 311 3.30 -0.85 6.94
C VAL A 311 4.79 -0.72 7.32
N ALA A 312 5.14 0.20 8.21
CA ALA A 312 6.51 0.38 8.70
C ALA A 312 6.98 -0.76 9.65
N ALA A 313 6.05 -1.58 10.16
CA ALA A 313 6.31 -2.64 11.13
C ALA A 313 6.95 -3.93 10.57
N ARG A 314 7.08 -4.11 9.24
CA ARG A 314 7.03 -5.46 8.64
C ARG A 314 8.24 -5.92 7.82
N SER A 315 9.45 -5.61 8.25
CA SER A 315 10.64 -6.34 7.77
C SER A 315 10.86 -7.68 8.48
N TYR A 316 10.16 -7.96 9.59
CA TYR A 316 10.52 -9.04 10.52
C TYR A 316 9.52 -10.21 10.62
N THR A 317 8.27 -10.07 10.15
CA THR A 317 7.19 -11.07 10.34
C THR A 317 6.87 -11.93 9.11
N THR A 318 7.80 -12.10 8.17
CA THR A 318 7.62 -13.03 7.04
C THR A 318 7.70 -14.49 7.51
N LEU A 319 6.59 -15.22 7.51
CA LEU A 319 6.56 -16.67 7.81
C LEU A 319 7.60 -17.42 6.93
N PRO A 320 8.34 -18.41 7.46
CA PRO A 320 9.36 -19.14 6.71
C PRO A 320 8.74 -19.99 5.59
N GLN A 321 9.45 -20.07 4.48
CA GLN A 321 9.24 -21.09 3.46
C GLN A 321 9.98 -22.38 3.84
N GLU A 322 9.45 -23.52 3.37
CA GLU A 322 10.22 -24.76 3.26
C GLU A 322 11.27 -24.61 2.17
N THR A 323 12.54 -24.73 2.57
CA THR A 323 13.66 -24.88 1.66
C THR A 323 13.68 -26.31 1.13
N GLY A 324 13.40 -26.48 -0.17
CA GLY A 324 14.08 -27.54 -0.92
C GLY A 324 15.58 -27.33 -0.79
N GLN A 325 16.30 -28.42 -0.52
CA GLN A 325 17.72 -28.45 -0.16
C GLN A 325 18.60 -27.61 -1.10
N THR A 326 19.13 -26.49 -0.59
CA THR A 326 20.44 -25.93 -0.97
C THR A 326 20.78 -24.85 0.07
N PRO A 327 21.99 -24.81 0.64
CA PRO A 327 22.35 -23.80 1.63
C PRO A 327 22.45 -22.44 0.95
N VAL A 328 21.47 -21.56 1.19
CA VAL A 328 21.56 -20.16 0.77
C VAL A 328 22.54 -19.47 1.71
N ARG A 329 23.79 -19.35 1.27
CA ARG A 329 24.73 -18.37 1.80
C ARG A 329 24.12 -16.98 1.65
N ASN A 330 24.16 -16.22 2.73
CA ASN A 330 23.50 -14.93 2.85
C ASN A 330 24.34 -13.87 2.11
N ASN A 331 24.02 -13.56 0.85
CA ASN A 331 24.74 -12.60 0.00
C ASN A 331 24.72 -11.12 0.50
N ARG A 332 24.18 -10.84 1.69
CA ARG A 332 24.33 -9.52 2.33
C ARG A 332 25.63 -9.40 3.11
N ASP A 333 26.16 -10.51 3.63
CA ASP A 333 27.37 -10.47 4.46
C ASP A 333 28.61 -10.12 3.61
N GLN A 334 28.67 -10.62 2.36
CA GLN A 334 29.74 -10.26 1.43
C GLN A 334 29.77 -8.77 1.05
N ARG A 335 28.61 -8.11 0.95
CA ARG A 335 28.56 -6.69 0.54
C ARG A 335 29.05 -5.77 1.66
N TRP A 336 28.73 -6.10 2.91
CA TRP A 336 29.21 -5.36 4.08
C TRP A 336 30.71 -5.58 4.33
N ASP A 337 31.23 -6.78 4.10
CA ASP A 337 32.66 -7.07 4.23
C ASP A 337 33.49 -6.41 3.12
N SER A 338 32.93 -6.34 1.90
CA SER A 338 33.57 -5.64 0.75
C SER A 338 33.59 -4.12 0.95
N GLU A 339 32.49 -3.54 1.43
CA GLU A 339 32.38 -2.11 1.71
C GLU A 339 33.27 -1.70 2.92
N ARG A 340 33.44 -2.58 3.93
CA ARG A 340 34.41 -2.36 5.03
C ARG A 340 35.87 -2.44 4.59
N GLN A 341 36.23 -3.36 3.70
CA GLN A 341 37.60 -3.45 3.20
C GLN A 341 37.96 -2.24 2.32
N GLN A 342 37.00 -1.68 1.58
CA GLN A 342 37.20 -0.44 0.81
C GLN A 342 37.30 0.82 1.70
N LEU A 343 36.57 0.88 2.80
CA LEU A 343 36.65 2.00 3.75
C LEU A 343 37.96 1.99 4.55
N ASN A 344 38.41 0.82 5.02
CA ASN A 344 39.67 0.72 5.78
C ASN A 344 40.92 0.97 4.91
N SER A 345 40.84 0.74 3.59
CA SER A 345 41.93 1.05 2.66
C SER A 345 41.94 2.51 2.17
N ALA A 346 40.84 3.23 2.35
CA ALA A 346 40.76 4.68 2.12
C ALA A 346 41.27 5.48 3.33
N GLU A 347 41.01 5.00 4.55
CA GLU A 347 41.51 5.66 5.78
C GLU A 347 43.02 5.50 5.97
N SER A 348 43.63 4.40 5.51
CA SER A 348 45.09 4.22 5.56
C SER A 348 45.88 5.06 4.54
N ARG A 349 45.22 5.63 3.53
CA ARG A 349 45.83 6.50 2.51
C ARG A 349 45.78 7.99 2.85
N ASN A 350 45.02 8.39 3.86
CA ASN A 350 44.91 9.79 4.29
C ASN A 350 45.70 10.12 5.58
N ASN A 351 46.36 9.12 6.19
CA ASN A 351 47.20 9.29 7.38
C ASN A 351 48.63 8.79 7.17
N GLY A 352 49.14 8.85 5.93
CA GLY A 352 50.52 8.51 5.57
C GLY A 352 51.21 9.67 4.88
#